data_AF-A0A0A0K7B9-F1
#
_entry.id   AF-A0A0A0K7B9-F1
#
_cell.length_a   1.000
_cell.length_b   1.000
_cell.length_c   1.000
_cell.angle_alpha   90.00
_cell.angle_beta   90.00
_cell.angle_gamma   90.00
#
_symmetry.space_group_name_H-M   'P 1'
#
loop_
_entity.id
_entity.type
_entity.pdbx_description
1 polymer ?
#
loop_
_entity_poly.entity_id
_entity_poly.type
_entity_poly.pdbx_seq_one_letter_code
_entity_poly.pdbx_strand_id
1 'polypeptide(L)'
;MEEDDIHEIGEEEREKLNDVDYLTGNPLATDILLYAVPVCGPYNAVQSYKYHVKIVPGPLKKGKAAKTALNLFTHMPEATTREKELIKACTDPELVAAIIGNARVTAAGRGGEEFKPLVN
;
A
#
# COMPACT_ATOMS: atom_id res chain seq x y z
N MET A 1 25.19 9.45 1.43
CA MET A 1 23.77 9.65 1.78
C MET A 1 23.61 11.15 1.75
N GLU A 2 23.04 11.66 0.67
CA GLU A 2 22.63 13.07 0.63
C GLU A 2 21.56 13.20 1.72
N GLU A 3 21.84 14.01 2.73
CA GLU A 3 20.83 14.43 3.69
C GLU A 3 19.81 15.23 2.88
N ASP A 4 18.66 14.62 2.58
CA ASP A 4 17.54 15.36 1.99
C ASP A 4 17.26 16.55 2.91
N ASP A 5 17.32 17.75 2.33
CA ASP A 5 17.12 19.02 3.00
C ASP A 5 15.66 19.08 3.50
N ILE A 6 15.41 18.56 4.71
CA ILE A 6 14.09 18.60 5.35
C ILE A 6 13.83 20.06 5.74
N HIS A 7 13.31 20.83 4.80
CA HIS A 7 12.85 22.19 5.07
C HIS A 7 11.59 22.14 5.92
N GLU A 8 11.64 22.79 7.08
CA GLU A 8 10.48 22.96 7.94
C GLU A 8 9.45 23.82 7.20
N ILE A 9 8.27 23.26 6.92
CA ILE A 9 7.21 23.93 6.17
C ILE A 9 6.74 25.14 6.98
N GLY A 10 6.90 26.35 6.41
CA GLY A 10 6.46 27.60 7.03
C GLY A 10 4.96 27.63 7.29
N GLU A 11 4.51 28.45 8.25
CA GLU A 11 3.10 28.51 8.68
C GLU A 11 2.14 28.83 7.51
N GLU A 12 2.52 29.75 6.62
CA GLU A 12 1.74 30.11 5.43
C GLU A 12 1.65 28.99 4.37
N GLU A 13 2.62 28.09 4.34
CA GLU A 13 2.66 26.98 3.38
C GLU A 13 1.89 25.77 3.95
N ARG A 14 1.90 25.60 5.28
CA ARG A 14 1.02 24.66 5.97
C ARG A 14 -0.46 24.96 5.73
N GLU A 15 -0.85 26.22 5.70
CA GLU A 15 -2.24 26.63 5.41
C GLU A 15 -2.70 26.27 3.99
N LYS A 16 -1.77 25.99 3.06
CA LYS A 16 -2.08 25.62 1.67
C LYS A 16 -2.15 24.10 1.46
N LEU A 17 -1.74 23.30 2.45
CA LEU A 17 -1.80 21.84 2.36
C LEU A 17 -3.27 21.40 2.31
N ASN A 18 -3.52 20.41 1.47
CA ASN A 18 -4.79 19.70 1.41
C ASN A 18 -4.60 18.24 1.85
N ASP A 19 -5.71 17.51 1.97
CA ASP A 19 -5.69 16.12 2.47
C ASP A 19 -4.77 15.18 1.66
N VAL A 20 -4.57 15.45 0.36
CA VAL A 20 -3.70 14.63 -0.49
C VAL A 20 -2.23 14.81 -0.14
N ASP A 21 -1.83 16.00 0.32
CA ASP A 21 -0.44 16.29 0.68
C ASP A 21 0.01 15.54 1.94
N TYR A 22 -0.94 15.02 2.73
CA TYR A 22 -0.68 14.16 3.89
C TYR A 22 -0.56 12.68 3.54
N LEU A 23 -0.75 12.30 2.27
CA LEU A 23 -0.65 10.91 1.82
C LEU A 23 0.73 10.65 1.22
N THR A 24 1.36 9.54 1.64
CA THR A 24 2.60 9.04 1.04
C THR A 24 2.50 7.56 0.73
N GLY A 25 3.05 7.16 -0.42
CA GLY A 25 3.25 5.76 -0.78
C GLY A 25 4.55 5.16 -0.21
N ASN A 26 5.43 5.99 0.34
CA ASN A 26 6.76 5.65 0.81
C ASN A 26 7.00 6.25 2.20
N PRO A 27 6.38 5.67 3.23
CA PRO A 27 6.57 6.14 4.60
C PRO A 27 8.05 5.99 5.02
N LEU A 28 8.58 7.04 5.62
CA LEU A 28 9.89 7.09 6.24
C LEU A 28 9.85 6.64 7.69
N ALA A 29 10.99 6.24 8.24
CA ALA A 29 11.09 5.79 9.63
C ALA A 29 10.77 6.90 10.65
N THR A 30 10.89 8.17 10.25
CA THR A 30 10.60 9.36 11.04
C THR A 30 9.13 9.80 10.98
N ASP A 31 8.33 9.22 10.08
CA ASP A 31 6.94 9.63 9.89
C ASP A 31 6.02 9.15 11.01
N ILE A 32 5.01 9.96 11.33
CA ILE A 32 3.92 9.57 12.23
C ILE A 32 2.75 9.06 11.39
N LEU A 33 2.58 7.75 11.34
CA LEU A 33 1.52 7.12 10.55
C LEU A 33 0.20 7.07 11.32
N LEU A 34 -0.83 7.71 10.74
CA LEU A 34 -2.16 7.83 11.33
C LEU A 34 -3.10 6.71 10.90
N TYR A 35 -3.16 6.41 9.60
CA TYR A 35 -4.02 5.40 8.99
C TYR A 35 -3.40 4.90 7.68
N ALA A 36 -3.94 3.80 7.14
CA ALA A 36 -3.63 3.31 5.80
C ALA A 36 -4.86 3.44 4.91
N VAL A 37 -4.67 3.88 3.66
CA VAL A 37 -5.75 4.01 2.68
C VAL A 37 -5.50 3.03 1.53
N PRO A 38 -6.38 2.03 1.32
CA PRO A 38 -6.26 1.17 0.15
C PRO A 38 -6.70 1.93 -1.11
N VAL A 39 -5.85 1.91 -2.14
CA VAL A 39 -6.12 2.59 -3.41
C VAL A 39 -5.90 1.65 -4.60
N CYS A 40 -6.58 1.93 -5.71
CA CYS A 40 -6.36 1.25 -6.99
C CYS A 40 -6.04 2.30 -8.05
N GLY A 41 -4.98 2.07 -8.82
CA GLY A 41 -4.59 2.96 -9.89
C GLY A 41 -3.76 2.27 -10.97
N PRO A 42 -3.40 3.01 -12.03
CA PRO A 42 -2.48 2.54 -13.06
C PRO A 42 -1.17 2.05 -12.43
N TYR A 43 -0.67 0.89 -12.86
CA TYR A 43 0.50 0.24 -12.23
C TYR A 43 1.75 1.12 -12.26
N ASN A 44 1.95 1.88 -13.34
CA ASN A 44 3.06 2.82 -13.48
C ASN A 44 3.02 3.96 -12.45
N ALA A 45 1.84 4.37 -12.00
CA ALA A 45 1.70 5.46 -11.03
C ALA A 45 2.03 5.00 -9.60
N VAL A 46 1.82 3.72 -9.28
CA VAL A 46 1.99 3.15 -7.94
C VAL A 46 3.23 2.27 -7.79
N GLN A 47 4.03 2.12 -8.85
CA GLN A 47 5.22 1.25 -8.85
C GLN A 47 6.27 1.70 -7.83
N SER A 48 6.32 2.99 -7.51
CA SER A 48 7.24 3.55 -6.53
C SER A 48 6.80 3.32 -5.09
N TYR A 49 5.57 2.83 -4.83
CA TYR A 49 5.05 2.70 -3.47
C TYR A 49 5.67 1.49 -2.78
N LYS A 50 5.96 1.61 -1.48
CA LYS A 50 6.47 0.52 -0.65
C LYS A 50 5.53 -0.69 -0.68
N TYR A 51 4.23 -0.47 -0.53
CA TYR A 51 3.21 -1.52 -0.51
C TYR A 51 2.37 -1.52 -1.78
N HIS A 52 2.79 -2.30 -2.78
CA HIS A 52 2.02 -2.44 -4.01
C HIS A 52 2.03 -3.88 -4.54
N VAL A 53 0.96 -4.21 -5.27
CA VAL A 53 0.83 -5.45 -6.03
C VAL A 53 0.28 -5.15 -7.40
N LYS A 54 0.67 -5.95 -8.39
CA LYS A 54 0.01 -5.91 -9.70
C LYS A 54 -1.24 -6.78 -9.65
N ILE A 55 -2.35 -6.20 -10.06
CA ILE A 55 -3.63 -6.88 -10.23
C ILE A 55 -3.80 -7.18 -11.73
N VAL A 56 -4.02 -8.44 -12.07
CA VAL A 56 -4.30 -8.88 -13.45
C VAL A 56 -5.58 -9.71 -13.49
N PRO A 57 -6.24 -9.88 -14.65
CA PRO A 57 -7.40 -10.76 -14.76
C PRO A 57 -7.10 -12.19 -14.27
N GLY A 58 -8.02 -12.79 -13.53
CA GLY A 58 -7.84 -14.08 -12.88
C GLY A 58 -9.08 -14.60 -12.14
N PRO A 59 -8.97 -15.70 -11.38
CA PRO A 59 -10.12 -16.39 -10.81
C PRO A 59 -10.57 -15.87 -9.44
N LEU A 60 -9.79 -14.99 -8.77
CA LEU A 60 -10.10 -14.57 -7.41
C LEU A 60 -11.19 -13.50 -7.37
N LYS A 61 -12.13 -13.66 -6.45
CA LYS A 61 -13.09 -12.62 -6.05
C LYS A 61 -12.36 -11.50 -5.31
N LYS A 62 -12.90 -10.27 -5.37
CA LYS A 62 -12.32 -9.06 -4.77
C LYS A 62 -11.83 -9.25 -3.33
N GLY A 63 -12.68 -9.80 -2.46
CA GLY A 63 -12.32 -10.01 -1.04
C GLY A 63 -11.18 -11.01 -0.84
N LYS A 64 -11.08 -12.07 -1.67
CA LYS A 64 -9.95 -13.01 -1.60
C LYS A 64 -8.66 -12.34 -2.09
N ALA A 65 -8.73 -11.63 -3.21
CA ALA A 65 -7.59 -10.86 -3.73
C ALA A 65 -7.09 -9.82 -2.72
N ALA A 66 -8.00 -9.12 -2.04
CA ALA A 66 -7.65 -8.15 -0.99
C ALA A 66 -6.89 -8.79 0.17
N LYS A 67 -7.43 -9.90 0.70
CA LYS A 67 -6.78 -10.63 1.79
C LYS A 67 -5.42 -11.19 1.36
N THR A 68 -5.28 -11.63 0.12
CA THR A 68 -4.00 -12.04 -0.45
C THR A 68 -2.98 -10.88 -0.47
N ALA A 69 -3.37 -9.69 -0.93
CA ALA A 69 -2.50 -8.52 -0.96
C ALA A 69 -2.09 -8.05 0.44
N LEU A 70 -3.03 -7.97 1.39
CA LEU A 70 -2.73 -7.65 2.79
C LEU A 70 -1.78 -8.66 3.44
N ASN A 71 -1.99 -9.94 3.16
CA ASN A 71 -1.12 -10.98 3.69
C ASN A 71 0.31 -10.82 3.18
N LEU A 72 0.49 -10.46 1.90
CA LEU A 72 1.79 -10.13 1.33
C LEU A 72 2.45 -8.99 2.09
N PHE A 73 1.75 -7.86 2.24
CA PHE A 73 2.30 -6.67 2.89
C PHE A 73 2.70 -6.89 4.35
N THR A 74 1.88 -7.66 5.10
CA THR A 74 2.16 -7.92 6.52
C THR A 74 3.31 -8.90 6.75
N HIS A 75 3.73 -9.64 5.72
CA HIS A 75 4.87 -10.56 5.76
C HIS A 75 6.15 -9.98 5.11
N MET A 76 6.11 -8.73 4.63
CA MET A 76 7.32 -8.06 4.15
C MET A 76 8.31 -7.85 5.32
N PRO A 77 9.59 -8.24 5.17
CA PRO A 77 10.59 -8.11 6.24
C PRO A 77 10.85 -6.65 6.65
N GLU A 78 10.72 -5.71 5.72
CA GLU A 78 10.90 -4.26 5.90
C GLU A 78 9.66 -3.55 6.45
N ALA A 79 8.56 -4.27 6.67
CA ALA A 79 7.36 -3.71 7.26
C ALA A 79 7.50 -3.60 8.79
N THR A 80 7.42 -2.39 9.29
CA THR A 80 7.41 -2.08 10.72
C THR A 80 6.15 -2.60 11.40
N THR A 81 6.18 -2.72 12.74
CA THR A 81 5.00 -3.09 13.52
C THR A 81 3.83 -2.13 13.27
N ARG A 82 4.11 -0.82 13.26
CA ARG A 82 3.10 0.22 13.06
C ARG A 82 2.45 0.14 11.68
N GLU A 83 3.23 -0.04 10.62
CA GLU A 83 2.68 -0.23 9.27
C GLU A 83 1.78 -1.46 9.21
N LYS A 84 2.19 -2.58 9.81
CA LYS A 84 1.38 -3.81 9.85
C LYS A 84 0.06 -3.63 10.58
N GLU A 85 0.06 -2.88 11.69
CA GLU A 85 -1.15 -2.56 12.45
C GLU A 85 -2.12 -1.74 11.60
N LEU A 86 -1.65 -0.67 10.95
CA LEU A 86 -2.47 0.21 10.14
C LEU A 86 -3.02 -0.50 8.89
N ILE A 87 -2.19 -1.30 8.22
CA ILE A 87 -2.59 -2.11 7.07
C ILE A 87 -3.71 -3.09 7.47
N LYS A 88 -3.65 -3.67 8.67
CA LYS A 88 -4.69 -4.58 9.19
C LYS A 88 -5.93 -3.85 9.72
N ALA A 89 -5.84 -2.55 10.00
CA ALA A 89 -6.96 -1.74 10.44
C ALA A 89 -7.92 -1.36 9.30
N CYS A 90 -7.48 -1.43 8.04
CA CYS A 90 -8.34 -1.29 6.87
C CYS A 90 -9.49 -2.29 6.92
N THR A 91 -10.71 -1.80 6.76
CA THR A 91 -11.92 -2.62 6.83
C THR A 91 -12.15 -3.43 5.55
N ASP A 92 -12.80 -4.59 5.67
CA ASP A 92 -13.16 -5.43 4.50
C ASP A 92 -13.87 -4.62 3.38
N PRO A 93 -14.83 -3.70 3.66
CA PRO A 93 -15.43 -2.83 2.65
C PRO A 93 -14.44 -1.91 1.92
N GLU A 94 -13.53 -1.23 2.63
CA GLU A 94 -12.52 -0.35 2.03
C GLU A 94 -11.59 -1.12 1.10
N LEU A 95 -11.15 -2.28 1.56
CA LEU A 95 -10.26 -3.17 0.80
C LEU A 95 -10.94 -3.73 -0.46
N VAL A 96 -12.21 -4.12 -0.35
CA VAL A 96 -12.99 -4.63 -1.49
C VAL A 96 -13.30 -3.51 -2.49
N ALA A 97 -13.53 -2.28 -2.02
CA ALA A 97 -13.72 -1.11 -2.87
C ALA A 97 -12.47 -0.79 -3.70
N ALA A 98 -11.29 -0.97 -3.12
CA ALA A 98 -10.00 -0.75 -3.77
C ALA A 98 -9.55 -1.89 -4.70
N ILE A 99 -10.37 -2.92 -4.96
CA ILE A 99 -9.97 -4.06 -5.80
C ILE A 99 -10.97 -4.36 -6.91
N ILE A 100 -10.43 -4.74 -8.07
CA ILE A 100 -11.16 -5.21 -9.25
C ILE A 100 -11.46 -6.72 -9.10
N GLY A 101 -12.66 -7.15 -9.49
CA GLY A 101 -13.08 -8.55 -9.41
C GLY A 101 -12.45 -9.40 -10.51
N ASN A 102 -12.53 -10.73 -10.37
CA ASN A 102 -11.91 -11.68 -11.30
C ASN A 102 -10.43 -11.33 -11.50
N ALA A 103 -9.71 -11.31 -10.38
CA ALA A 103 -8.34 -10.86 -10.30
C ALA A 103 -7.38 -11.99 -9.93
N ARG A 104 -6.11 -11.77 -10.22
CA ARG A 104 -4.94 -12.45 -9.68
C ARG A 104 -4.01 -11.37 -9.13
N VAL A 105 -3.43 -11.66 -7.98
CA VAL A 105 -2.48 -10.77 -7.29
C VAL A 105 -1.07 -11.28 -7.55
N THR A 106 -0.20 -10.41 -8.05
CA THR A 106 1.22 -10.71 -8.28
C THR A 106 2.09 -9.69 -7.55
N ALA A 107 3.12 -10.17 -6.84
CA ALA A 107 4.00 -9.33 -6.04
C ALA A 107 4.88 -8.42 -6.90
N ALA A 108 5.19 -7.23 -6.38
CA ALA A 108 6.18 -6.34 -6.97
C ALA A 108 7.58 -6.95 -6.94
N GLY A 109 8.32 -6.90 -8.05
CA GLY A 109 9.76 -7.23 -8.08
C GLY A 109 10.13 -8.72 -8.04
N ARG A 110 9.20 -9.65 -7.87
CA ARG A 110 9.45 -11.10 -8.07
C ARG A 110 8.88 -11.51 -9.42
N GLY A 111 9.76 -11.83 -10.37
CA GLY A 111 9.38 -12.14 -11.74
C GLY A 111 8.29 -13.21 -11.82
N GLY A 112 7.11 -12.85 -12.29
CA GLY A 112 6.08 -13.76 -12.82
C GLY A 112 5.49 -14.84 -11.91
N GLU A 113 6.02 -15.09 -10.72
CA GLU A 113 5.56 -16.18 -9.88
C GLU A 113 4.23 -15.83 -9.22
N GLU A 114 3.22 -16.65 -9.51
CA GLU A 114 1.91 -16.60 -8.91
C GLU A 114 2.04 -16.81 -7.40
N PHE A 115 1.63 -15.83 -6.60
CA PHE A 115 1.60 -15.99 -5.16
C PHE A 115 0.52 -17.03 -4.82
N LYS A 116 0.96 -18.25 -4.48
CA LYS A 116 0.08 -19.28 -3.94
C LYS A 116 -0.27 -18.87 -2.51
N PRO A 117 -1.56 -18.68 -2.18
CA PRO A 117 -1.95 -18.41 -0.81
C PRO A 117 -1.41 -19.56 0.06
N LEU A 118 -0.79 -19.21 1.18
CA LEU A 118 -0.45 -20.18 2.21
C LEU A 118 -1.77 -20.79 2.67
N VAL A 119 -2.03 -22.03 2.26
CA VAL A 119 -3.10 -22.86 2.80
C VAL A 119 -2.70 -23.19 4.24
N ASN A 120 -3.54 -22.78 5.20
CA ASN A 120 -3.55 -23.40 6.53
C ASN A 120 -4.18 -24.80 6.43
#